data_AF-A0A968KY66-F1
#
_entry.id   AF-A0A968KY66-F1
#
_cell.length_a   1.000
_cell.length_b   1.000
_cell.length_c   1.000
_cell.angle_alpha   90.00
_cell.angle_beta   90.00
_cell.angle_gamma   90.00
#
_symmetry.space_group_name_H-M   'P 1'
#
loop_
_entity.id
_entity.type
_entity.pdbx_description
1 polymer ?
#
loop_
_entity_poly.entity_id
_entity_poly.type
_entity_poly.pdbx_seq_one_letter_code
_entity_poly.pdbx_strand_id
1 'polypeptide(L)'
;MSHPKEWNEEEDNFDLTLSQRTEELYRIPNREPDADGIIEAAVLPLRDLIIFPHMVSPIFIGREGSLLAVEQSQRKEQTVIGLTQKEPDKDNPGVDDFLPIGVEMAVGRLLSMPDGSHSSLVQGRRRVEVVEFVRNAPFL
;
A
#
# COMPACT_ATOMS: atom_id res chain seq x y z
N MET A 1 -3.07 51.11 -8.63
CA MET A 1 -2.71 49.99 -9.52
C MET A 1 -2.07 48.91 -8.69
N SER A 2 -2.82 47.85 -8.35
CA SER A 2 -2.26 46.53 -7.99
C SER A 2 -3.41 45.53 -7.81
N HIS A 3 -3.58 44.66 -8.79
CA HIS A 3 -4.19 43.33 -8.66
C HIS A 3 -3.17 42.32 -9.20
N PRO A 4 -3.23 41.03 -8.83
CA PRO A 4 -3.30 40.47 -7.48
C PRO A 4 -2.23 39.37 -7.28
N LYS A 5 -2.06 38.86 -6.05
CA LYS A 5 -1.30 37.61 -5.80
C LYS A 5 -2.18 36.41 -6.21
N GLU A 6 -1.91 35.84 -7.38
CA GLU A 6 -2.43 34.54 -7.82
C GLU A 6 -1.48 33.42 -7.36
N TRP A 7 -1.53 33.07 -6.08
CA TRP A 7 -0.93 31.83 -5.56
C TRP A 7 -1.81 31.43 -4.37
N ASN A 8 -2.59 30.33 -4.49
CA ASN A 8 -3.13 29.48 -3.41
C ASN A 8 -4.13 28.40 -3.89
N GLU A 9 -4.73 28.49 -5.09
CA GLU A 9 -5.83 27.57 -5.45
C GLU A 9 -5.39 26.14 -5.82
N GLU A 10 -4.19 25.95 -6.40
CA GLU A 10 -3.70 24.61 -6.78
C GLU A 10 -3.15 23.81 -5.58
N GLU A 11 -2.47 24.47 -4.64
CA GLU A 11 -1.99 23.85 -3.39
C GLU A 11 -3.14 23.52 -2.44
N ASP A 12 -4.12 24.41 -2.28
CA ASP A 12 -5.30 24.17 -1.45
C ASP A 12 -6.14 23.00 -1.98
N ASN A 13 -6.28 22.87 -3.32
CA ASN A 13 -6.97 21.72 -3.92
C ASN A 13 -6.18 20.42 -3.73
N PHE A 14 -4.84 20.47 -3.81
CA PHE A 14 -3.99 19.30 -3.55
C PHE A 14 -4.11 18.82 -2.11
N ASP A 15 -4.03 19.71 -1.12
CA ASP A 15 -4.13 19.37 0.30
C ASP A 15 -5.53 18.90 0.70
N LEU A 16 -6.59 19.46 0.10
CA LEU A 16 -7.97 18.98 0.25
C LEU A 16 -8.13 17.56 -0.34
N THR A 17 -7.55 17.29 -1.51
CA THR A 17 -7.58 15.94 -2.09
C THR A 17 -6.77 14.94 -1.26
N LEU A 18 -5.65 15.36 -0.66
CA LEU A 18 -4.84 14.51 0.19
C LEU A 18 -5.55 14.20 1.51
N SER A 19 -6.16 15.20 2.13
CA SER A 19 -6.95 15.05 3.36
C SER A 19 -8.11 14.08 3.15
N GLN A 20 -8.90 14.27 2.09
CA GLN A 20 -10.00 13.35 1.76
C GLN A 20 -9.52 11.93 1.47
N ARG A 21 -8.36 11.78 0.81
CA ARG A 21 -7.79 10.46 0.49
C ARG A 21 -7.21 9.75 1.72
N THR A 22 -6.66 10.50 2.67
CA THR A 22 -6.17 9.91 3.92
C THR A 22 -7.31 9.46 4.82
N GLU A 23 -8.46 10.15 4.82
CA GLU A 23 -9.67 9.70 5.53
C GLU A 23 -10.12 8.29 5.11
N GLU A 24 -9.99 7.94 3.84
CA GLU A 24 -10.37 6.61 3.33
C GLU A 24 -9.53 5.51 3.98
N LEU A 25 -8.24 5.79 4.23
CA LEU A 25 -7.34 4.83 4.88
C LEU A 25 -7.83 4.51 6.28
N TYR A 26 -8.37 5.48 7.02
CA TYR A 26 -8.87 5.26 8.39
C TYR A 26 -10.13 4.39 8.45
N ARG A 27 -10.85 4.22 7.34
CA ARG A 27 -12.06 3.37 7.30
C ARG A 27 -11.75 1.89 7.18
N ILE A 28 -10.54 1.53 6.74
CA ILE A 28 -10.12 0.14 6.58
C ILE A 28 -9.65 -0.39 7.95
N PRO A 29 -10.39 -1.32 8.58
CA PRO A 29 -10.01 -1.87 9.88
C PRO A 29 -8.74 -2.70 9.77
N ASN A 30 -7.97 -2.77 10.87
CA ASN A 30 -6.87 -3.72 10.97
C ASN A 30 -7.40 -5.15 10.98
N ARG A 31 -6.58 -6.10 10.52
CA ARG A 31 -6.86 -7.52 10.63
C ARG A 31 -6.96 -7.95 12.08
N GLU A 32 -8.04 -8.63 12.40
CA GLU A 32 -8.18 -9.32 13.68
C GLU A 32 -7.33 -10.60 13.65
N PRO A 33 -6.39 -10.76 14.59
CA PRO A 33 -5.65 -12.01 14.73
C PRO A 33 -6.55 -13.16 15.19
N ASP A 34 -6.21 -14.37 14.80
CA ASP A 34 -6.81 -15.59 15.34
C ASP A 34 -6.34 -15.90 16.78
N ALA A 35 -6.69 -17.09 17.28
CA ALA A 35 -6.34 -17.52 18.64
C ALA A 35 -4.82 -17.62 18.90
N ASP A 36 -4.03 -17.82 17.85
CA ASP A 36 -2.57 -17.93 17.90
C ASP A 36 -1.89 -16.57 17.62
N GLY A 37 -2.68 -15.52 17.39
CA GLY A 37 -2.18 -14.19 17.07
C GLY A 37 -1.75 -14.02 15.61
N ILE A 38 -2.18 -14.91 14.73
CA ILE A 38 -1.83 -14.91 13.30
C ILE A 38 -2.89 -14.16 12.50
N ILE A 39 -2.45 -13.42 11.47
CA ILE A 39 -3.33 -12.81 10.47
C ILE A 39 -2.99 -13.35 9.08
N GLU A 40 -4.01 -13.52 8.25
CA GLU A 40 -3.84 -13.82 6.83
C GLU A 40 -4.24 -12.59 6.00
N ALA A 41 -3.35 -12.16 5.11
CA ALA A 41 -3.56 -11.03 4.23
C ALA A 41 -2.76 -11.16 2.94
N ALA A 42 -3.23 -10.48 1.88
CA ALA A 42 -2.51 -10.46 0.61
C ALA A 42 -1.17 -9.74 0.76
N VAL A 43 -0.16 -10.19 0.04
CA VAL A 43 1.18 -9.61 0.04
C VAL A 43 1.30 -8.58 -1.08
N LEU A 44 1.90 -7.43 -0.74
CA LEU A 44 2.30 -6.40 -1.69
C LEU A 44 3.83 -6.24 -1.65
N PRO A 45 4.54 -6.69 -2.69
CA PRO A 45 5.98 -6.49 -2.81
C PRO A 45 6.35 -5.00 -2.87
N LEU A 46 7.27 -4.56 -2.01
CA LEU A 46 7.84 -3.21 -2.00
C LEU A 46 9.29 -3.28 -2.50
N ARG A 47 9.61 -2.50 -3.54
CA ARG A 47 10.93 -2.50 -4.18
C ARG A 47 11.88 -1.49 -3.54
N ASP A 48 11.53 -0.21 -3.61
CA ASP A 48 12.41 0.91 -3.23
C ASP A 48 11.91 1.66 -1.98
N LEU A 49 11.10 0.99 -1.15
CA LEU A 49 10.40 1.62 -0.04
C LEU A 49 10.36 0.70 1.18
N ILE A 50 10.56 1.32 2.34
CA ILE A 50 10.28 0.75 3.66
C ILE A 50 9.19 1.59 4.31
N ILE A 51 8.05 0.96 4.62
CA ILE A 51 6.93 1.63 5.28
C ILE A 51 6.95 1.31 6.78
N PHE A 52 6.90 2.36 7.59
CA PHE A 52 6.78 2.24 9.04
C PHE A 52 5.32 2.39 9.49
N PRO A 53 4.97 1.86 10.68
CA PRO A 53 3.69 2.15 11.32
C PRO A 53 3.39 3.66 11.36
N HIS A 54 2.13 4.01 11.12
CA HIS A 54 1.59 5.37 11.02
C HIS A 54 2.03 6.19 9.80
N MET A 55 3.05 5.75 9.06
CA MET A 55 3.49 6.46 7.86
C MET A 55 2.43 6.36 6.76
N VAL A 56 2.12 7.50 6.14
CA VAL A 56 1.31 7.57 4.92
C VAL A 56 2.24 7.87 3.76
N SER A 57 2.21 7.04 2.73
CA SER A 57 3.11 7.17 1.58
C SER A 57 2.42 6.76 0.29
N PRO A 58 2.70 7.43 -0.85
CA PRO A 58 2.30 6.93 -2.15
C PRO A 58 3.15 5.72 -2.55
N ILE A 59 2.52 4.72 -3.16
CA ILE A 59 3.20 3.58 -3.77
C ILE A 59 2.80 3.45 -5.24
N PHE A 60 3.74 2.95 -6.06
CA PHE A 60 3.51 2.61 -7.45
C PHE A 60 3.32 1.10 -7.61
N ILE A 61 2.30 0.72 -8.37
CA ILE A 61 1.86 -0.66 -8.58
C ILE A 61 1.94 -0.92 -10.08
N GLY A 62 2.96 -1.69 -10.48
CA GLY A 62 3.21 -2.01 -11.90
C GLY A 62 2.94 -3.46 -12.28
N ARG A 63 2.90 -4.38 -11.32
CA ARG A 63 2.70 -5.82 -11.58
C ARG A 63 1.24 -6.20 -11.47
N GLU A 64 0.76 -7.01 -12.41
CA GLU A 64 -0.62 -7.49 -12.46
C GLU A 64 -1.03 -8.20 -11.16
N GLY A 65 -0.16 -9.06 -10.61
CA GLY A 65 -0.41 -9.75 -9.33
C GLY A 65 -0.60 -8.79 -8.16
N SER A 66 0.19 -7.70 -8.11
CA SER A 66 0.06 -6.65 -7.09
C SER A 66 -1.21 -5.84 -7.26
N LEU A 67 -1.61 -5.54 -8.50
CA LEU A 67 -2.87 -4.85 -8.79
C LEU A 67 -4.06 -5.70 -8.32
N LEU A 68 -4.07 -7.00 -8.65
CA LEU A 68 -5.09 -7.94 -8.21
C LEU A 68 -5.15 -8.07 -6.69
N ALA A 69 -4.01 -8.11 -6.00
CA ALA A 69 -3.94 -8.17 -4.55
C ALA A 69 -4.59 -6.94 -3.90
N VAL A 70 -4.30 -5.74 -4.42
CA VAL A 70 -4.90 -4.49 -3.94
C VAL A 70 -6.39 -4.45 -4.23
N GLU A 71 -6.83 -4.75 -5.45
CA GLU A 71 -8.26 -4.74 -5.79
C GLU A 71 -9.06 -5.72 -4.93
N GLN A 72 -8.56 -6.95 -4.71
CA GLN A 72 -9.25 -7.91 -3.87
C GLN A 72 -9.35 -7.46 -2.43
N SER A 73 -8.27 -6.87 -1.89
CA SER A 73 -8.24 -6.38 -0.52
C SER A 73 -9.19 -5.20 -0.34
N GLN A 74 -9.25 -4.28 -1.31
CA GLN A 74 -10.20 -3.16 -1.31
C GLN A 74 -11.66 -3.61 -1.36
N ARG A 75 -12.00 -4.58 -2.23
CA ARG A 75 -13.37 -5.12 -2.32
C ARG A 75 -13.84 -5.78 -1.01
N LYS A 76 -12.89 -6.26 -0.19
CA LYS A 76 -13.17 -6.89 1.10
C LYS A 76 -12.95 -5.96 2.28
N GLU A 77 -12.60 -4.69 2.05
CA GLU A 77 -12.23 -3.72 3.10
C GLU A 77 -11.13 -4.25 4.03
N GLN A 78 -10.11 -4.88 3.45
CA GLN A 78 -9.02 -5.56 4.16
C GLN A 78 -7.68 -4.87 3.96
N THR A 79 -6.84 -4.92 4.98
CA THR A 79 -5.43 -4.54 4.88
C THR A 79 -4.62 -5.59 4.11
N VAL A 80 -3.44 -5.17 3.65
CA VAL A 80 -2.41 -6.01 3.01
C VAL A 80 -1.16 -6.07 3.87
N ILE A 81 -0.23 -6.97 3.54
CA ILE A 81 1.12 -6.98 4.10
C ILE A 81 2.09 -6.45 3.06
N GLY A 82 2.73 -5.32 3.36
CA GLY A 82 3.87 -4.82 2.58
C GLY A 82 5.14 -5.56 2.95
N LEU A 83 5.78 -6.22 1.98
CA LEU A 83 7.07 -6.91 2.16
C LEU A 83 8.15 -6.28 1.28
N THR A 84 9.22 -5.80 1.91
CA THR A 84 10.36 -5.23 1.19
C THR A 84 11.24 -6.34 0.61
N GLN A 85 11.57 -6.21 -0.67
CA GLN A 85 12.49 -7.11 -1.37
C GLN A 85 13.93 -6.89 -0.86
N LYS A 86 14.68 -7.98 -0.73
CA LYS A 86 16.12 -7.95 -0.43
C LYS A 86 16.91 -7.34 -1.58
N GLU A 87 16.55 -7.71 -2.80
CA GLU A 87 17.13 -7.22 -4.05
C GLU A 87 16.06 -6.44 -4.84
N PRO A 88 16.11 -5.10 -4.86
CA PRO A 88 15.10 -4.29 -5.53
C PRO A 88 14.93 -4.65 -7.02
N ASP A 89 16.02 -4.91 -7.72
CA ASP A 89 16.01 -5.12 -9.18
C ASP A 89 15.44 -6.49 -9.60
N LYS A 90 15.06 -7.35 -8.66
CA LYS A 90 14.49 -8.66 -9.00
C LYS A 90 13.04 -8.53 -9.47
N ASP A 91 12.77 -8.95 -10.71
CA ASP A 91 11.45 -8.79 -11.32
C ASP A 91 10.42 -9.83 -10.86
N ASN A 92 10.85 -11.04 -10.54
CA ASN A 92 9.97 -12.10 -10.03
C ASN A 92 10.58 -12.64 -8.71
N PRO A 93 10.40 -11.92 -7.59
CA PRO A 93 10.87 -12.36 -6.30
C PRO A 93 10.06 -13.57 -5.83
N GLY A 94 10.76 -14.63 -5.44
CA GLY A 94 10.19 -15.74 -4.69
C GLY A 94 10.05 -15.38 -3.21
N VAL A 95 9.46 -16.31 -2.45
CA VAL A 95 9.18 -16.11 -1.01
C VAL A 95 10.43 -15.79 -0.18
N ASP A 96 11.58 -16.37 -0.55
CA ASP A 96 12.85 -16.18 0.16
C ASP A 96 13.54 -14.86 -0.18
N ASP A 97 13.03 -14.10 -1.15
CA ASP A 97 13.61 -12.82 -1.58
C ASP A 97 13.10 -11.62 -0.78
N PHE A 98 12.24 -11.85 0.22
CA PHE A 98 11.68 -10.80 1.07
C PHE A 98 12.33 -10.77 2.45
N LEU A 99 12.35 -9.59 3.06
CA LEU A 99 12.68 -9.46 4.49
C LEU A 99 11.61 -10.18 5.34
N PRO A 100 11.99 -10.82 6.45
CA PRO A 100 11.05 -11.58 7.29
C PRO A 100 10.07 -10.70 8.06
N ILE A 101 10.39 -9.41 8.21
CA ILE A 101 9.53 -8.42 8.86
C ILE A 101 8.87 -7.57 7.78
N GLY A 102 7.55 -7.57 7.80
CA GLY A 102 6.69 -6.73 6.98
C GLY A 102 5.94 -5.69 7.80
N VAL A 103 5.00 -5.05 7.13
CA VAL A 103 4.07 -4.11 7.74
C VAL A 103 2.66 -4.40 7.25
N GLU A 104 1.71 -4.50 8.17
CA GLU A 104 0.30 -4.48 7.82
C GLU A 104 -0.07 -3.07 7.39
N MET A 105 -0.77 -2.90 6.25
CA MET A 105 -1.07 -1.61 5.67
C MET A 105 -2.50 -1.52 5.16
N ALA A 106 -3.14 -0.37 5.39
CA ALA A 106 -4.34 0.00 4.65
C ALA A 106 -3.95 0.56 3.28
N VAL A 107 -4.73 0.24 2.24
CA VAL A 107 -4.47 0.66 0.85
C VAL A 107 -5.67 1.45 0.32
N GLY A 108 -5.45 2.74 0.06
CA GLY A 108 -6.45 3.65 -0.49
C GLY A 108 -6.68 3.42 -1.97
N ARG A 109 -7.67 4.09 -2.56
CA ARG A 109 -8.08 3.84 -3.95
C ARG A 109 -6.92 3.89 -4.95
N LEU A 110 -6.98 3.00 -5.93
CA LEU A 110 -6.08 3.00 -7.07
C LEU A 110 -6.33 4.22 -7.95
N LEU A 111 -5.25 4.84 -8.40
CA LEU A 111 -5.22 5.96 -9.32
C LEU A 111 -4.50 5.49 -10.58
N SER A 112 -5.22 5.46 -11.70
CA SER A 112 -4.61 5.19 -12.99
C SER A 112 -3.85 6.43 -13.47
N MET A 113 -2.57 6.25 -13.76
CA MET A 113 -1.70 7.29 -14.29
C MET A 113 -1.81 7.31 -15.84
N PRO A 114 -1.50 8.44 -16.50
CA PRO A 114 -1.59 8.54 -17.96
C PRO A 114 -0.66 7.58 -18.74
N ASP A 115 0.41 7.12 -18.09
CA ASP A 115 1.38 6.16 -18.63
C ASP A 115 0.95 4.69 -18.49
N GLY A 116 -0.25 4.44 -17.93
CA GLY A 116 -0.78 3.10 -17.67
C GLY A 116 -0.34 2.50 -16.34
N SER A 117 0.54 3.15 -15.58
CA SER A 117 0.89 2.74 -14.23
C SER A 117 -0.26 3.05 -13.25
N HIS A 118 -0.26 2.37 -12.10
CA HIS A 118 -1.22 2.64 -11.03
C HIS A 118 -0.49 3.14 -9.80
N SER A 119 -1.06 4.12 -9.10
CA SER A 119 -0.58 4.56 -7.79
C SER A 119 -1.67 4.47 -6.73
N SER A 120 -1.29 4.37 -5.47
CA SER A 120 -2.20 4.36 -4.34
C SER A 120 -1.51 4.97 -3.12
N LEU A 121 -2.29 5.58 -2.22
CA LEU A 121 -1.80 5.92 -0.89
C LEU A 121 -1.94 4.71 0.04
N VAL A 122 -0.93 4.47 0.86
CA VAL A 122 -0.99 3.44 1.89
C VAL A 122 -0.70 4.05 3.26
N GLN A 123 -1.25 3.43 4.30
CA GLN A 123 -0.92 3.75 5.69
C GLN A 123 -0.42 2.50 6.40
N GLY A 124 0.80 2.56 6.93
CA GLY A 124 1.34 1.52 7.81
C GLY A 124 0.56 1.44 9.12
N ARG A 125 0.21 0.22 9.56
CA ARG A 125 -0.54 -0.04 10.80
C ARG A 125 0.37 -0.52 11.91
N ARG A 126 0.98 -1.68 11.70
CA ARG A 126 1.87 -2.35 12.66
C ARG A 126 2.85 -3.24 11.91
N ARG A 127 3.97 -3.54 12.55
CA ARG A 127 4.92 -4.54 12.05
C ARG A 127 4.30 -5.93 12.19
N VAL A 128 4.63 -6.80 11.24
CA VAL A 128 4.26 -8.22 11.25
C VAL A 128 5.49 -9.05 10.91
N GLU A 129 5.56 -10.26 11.45
CA GLU A 129 6.57 -11.24 11.07
C GLU A 129 5.91 -12.27 10.14
N VAL A 130 6.59 -12.61 9.05
CA VAL A 130 6.12 -13.61 8.11
C VAL A 130 6.36 -14.99 8.72
N VAL A 131 5.26 -15.70 9.00
CA VAL A 131 5.30 -17.07 9.53
C VAL A 131 5.14 -18.13 8.44
N GLU A 132 4.35 -17.84 7.40
CA GLU A 132 4.06 -18.76 6.31
C GLU A 132 3.54 -18.01 5.06
N PHE A 133 3.85 -18.54 3.87
CA PHE A 133 3.21 -18.15 2.61
C PHE A 133 2.19 -19.23 2.20
N VAL A 134 0.91 -18.95 2.45
CA VAL A 134 -0.19 -19.92 2.22
C VAL A 134 -0.56 -20.10 0.74
N ARG A 135 -0.25 -19.11 -0.12
CA ARG A 135 -0.58 -19.13 -1.54
C ARG A 135 0.29 -18.16 -2.35
N ASN A 136 0.92 -18.66 -3.41
CA ASN A 136 1.78 -17.86 -4.29
C ASN A 136 0.95 -17.21 -5.43
N ALA A 137 0.25 -18.01 -6.25
CA ALA A 137 -0.54 -17.47 -7.36
C ALA A 137 -1.96 -17.04 -6.92
N PRO A 138 -2.48 -15.89 -7.36
CA PRO A 138 -1.95 -15.02 -8.42
C PRO A 138 -1.16 -13.78 -7.94
N PHE A 139 -0.75 -13.70 -6.66
CA PHE A 139 -0.29 -12.44 -6.05
C PHE A 139 1.24 -12.31 -5.92
N LEU A 140 1.96 -13.45 -5.94
CA LEU A 140 3.42 -13.61 -5.88
C LEU A 140 3.90 -14.51 -7.03
#